data_AF-A0A4R1WK59-F1
#
_entry.id   AF-A0A4R1WK59-F1
#
_cell.length_a   1.000
_cell.length_b   1.000
_cell.length_c   1.000
_cell.angle_alpha   90.00
_cell.angle_beta   90.00
_cell.angle_gamma   90.00
#
_symmetry.space_group_name_H-M   'P 1'
#
loop_
_entity.id
_entity.type
_entity.pdbx_description
1 polymer ?
#
loop_
_entity_poly.entity_id
_entity_poly.type
_entity_poly.pdbx_seq_one_letter_code
_entity_poly.pdbx_strand_id
1 'polypeptide(L)'
;MLLELSQLTADHSVAIILAALAICIAAGWLLVALHARATFSTGTTRLQWLAGAAAVAGIGVWTTHFMAMIGYRPDLHISYSGPVTAASVLIGVLAVGIPLAATSIIQQKAIRVALGTSAGLGIGTMHYAGMSALDGCIQIQDPTATLAAFATGALLMAAGSGSSRILASPRLFCATFTLAVCGTHFISISGTTLSRALNTSGLVWDHLTLSIFTGMGAAVLLIGTLMTIIAAKRFDVQEKSHSTMLSTALQNMSNGLVFVDGEGKLGLFNERFVKMFGLNGASLHVGMTVDDVIELVSSASEWDPEHRSRITNRISNRSRAIDIAPADLMLPDGRIVEIDSNLVAGGGVVFTFNDVTGERNARNEIAELAFNDHLTGLPNRRAFRDRKIAALREKRPFHLLIIDLDRFKTVNDTFGHAAGDMPNFKICSCHL
;
A
#
# COMPACT_ATOMS: atom_id res chain seq x y z
N MET A 1 -15.52 0.41 52.61
CA MET A 1 -15.65 0.02 51.18
C MET A 1 -17.07 0.09 50.63
N LEU A 2 -18.05 -0.76 51.02
CA LEU A 2 -19.42 -0.72 50.43
C LEU A 2 -20.19 0.58 50.75
N LEU A 3 -20.06 1.11 51.96
CA LEU A 3 -20.64 2.41 52.36
C LEU A 3 -19.98 3.59 51.61
N GLU A 4 -18.65 3.59 51.49
CA GLU A 4 -17.90 4.61 50.72
C GLU A 4 -18.24 4.58 49.23
N LEU A 5 -18.41 3.39 48.64
CA LEU A 5 -18.87 3.23 47.24
C LEU A 5 -20.29 3.78 47.04
N SER A 6 -21.20 3.55 47.99
CA SER A 6 -22.57 4.07 47.93
C SER A 6 -22.64 5.61 48.05
N GLN A 7 -21.76 6.20 48.86
CA GLN A 7 -21.62 7.65 48.95
C GLN A 7 -21.02 8.25 47.67
N LEU A 8 -20.01 7.60 47.09
CA LEU A 8 -19.45 8.05 45.80
C LEU A 8 -20.49 8.05 44.68
N THR A 9 -21.39 7.06 44.62
CA THR A 9 -22.48 7.04 43.63
C THR A 9 -23.54 8.12 43.87
N ALA A 10 -23.72 8.57 45.11
CA ALA A 10 -24.65 9.65 45.44
C ALA A 10 -24.07 11.03 45.11
N ASP A 11 -22.75 11.17 45.25
CA ASP A 11 -22.03 12.43 44.99
C ASP A 11 -21.72 12.66 43.49
N HIS A 12 -21.99 11.69 42.62
CA HIS A 12 -21.72 11.81 41.18
C HIS A 12 -22.95 11.68 40.29
N SER A 13 -23.00 12.49 39.23
CA SER A 13 -23.91 12.27 38.12
C SER A 13 -23.47 11.05 37.29
N VAL A 14 -24.30 10.00 37.30
CA VAL A 14 -24.06 8.76 36.54
C VAL A 14 -23.85 9.03 35.05
N ALA A 15 -24.63 9.95 34.46
CA ALA A 15 -24.52 10.28 33.04
C ALA A 15 -23.15 10.85 32.67
N ILE A 16 -22.59 11.71 33.53
CA ILE A 16 -21.29 12.36 33.30
C ILE A 16 -20.14 11.37 33.49
N ILE A 17 -20.23 10.46 34.47
CA ILE A 17 -19.26 9.37 34.62
C ILE A 17 -19.24 8.48 33.37
N LEU A 18 -20.42 8.09 32.86
CA LEU A 18 -20.50 7.26 31.65
C LEU A 18 -19.89 7.98 30.43
N ALA A 19 -20.09 9.29 30.31
CA ALA A 19 -19.44 10.10 29.27
C ALA A 19 -17.92 10.14 29.43
N ALA A 20 -17.41 10.38 30.66
CA ALA A 20 -15.97 10.39 30.96
C ALA A 20 -15.32 9.02 30.65
N LEU A 21 -16.01 7.92 30.99
CA LEU A 21 -15.58 6.56 30.69
C LEU A 21 -15.55 6.29 29.18
N ALA A 22 -16.58 6.71 28.45
CA ALA A 22 -16.63 6.57 26.99
C ALA A 22 -15.49 7.34 26.31
N ILE A 23 -15.21 8.57 26.77
CA ILE A 23 -14.06 9.37 26.30
C ILE A 23 -12.74 8.64 26.58
N CYS A 24 -12.58 8.07 27.78
CA CYS A 24 -11.36 7.34 28.15
C CYS A 24 -11.14 6.12 27.26
N ILE A 25 -12.19 5.33 27.00
CA ILE A 25 -12.14 4.16 26.13
C ILE A 25 -11.81 4.58 24.69
N ALA A 26 -12.46 5.63 24.18
CA ALA A 26 -12.20 6.17 22.85
C ALA A 26 -10.75 6.66 22.72
N ALA A 27 -10.22 7.36 23.72
CA ALA A 27 -8.82 7.80 23.76
C ALA A 27 -7.86 6.60 23.76
N GLY A 28 -8.16 5.54 24.52
CA GLY A 28 -7.39 4.30 24.51
C GLY A 28 -7.32 3.64 23.12
N TRP A 29 -8.46 3.53 22.44
CA TRP A 29 -8.52 2.99 21.07
C TRP A 29 -7.80 3.87 20.05
N LEU A 30 -7.95 5.19 20.15
CA LEU A 30 -7.24 6.13 19.30
C LEU A 30 -5.72 6.02 19.51
N LEU A 31 -5.28 5.88 20.76
CA LEU A 31 -3.87 5.69 21.10
C LEU A 31 -3.29 4.40 20.49
N VAL A 32 -4.03 3.30 20.50
CA VAL A 32 -3.66 2.04 19.83
C VAL A 32 -3.52 2.26 18.32
N ALA A 33 -4.47 2.97 17.70
CA ALA A 33 -4.46 3.22 16.27
C ALA A 33 -3.27 4.11 15.85
N LEU A 34 -2.95 5.15 16.64
CA LEU A 34 -1.78 6.00 16.43
C LEU A 34 -0.47 5.22 16.65
N HIS A 35 -0.43 4.33 17.64
CA HIS A 35 0.69 3.40 17.85
C HIS A 35 0.95 2.54 16.62
N ALA A 36 -0.10 1.98 16.02
CA ALA A 36 0.03 1.18 14.81
C ALA A 36 0.71 1.98 13.69
N ARG A 37 0.25 3.21 13.46
CA ARG A 37 0.82 4.10 12.44
C ARG A 37 2.27 4.47 12.75
N ALA A 38 2.60 4.75 14.01
CA ALA A 38 3.97 5.04 14.43
C ALA A 38 4.92 3.85 14.24
N THR A 39 4.46 2.62 14.44
CA THR A 39 5.28 1.41 14.25
C THR A 39 5.59 1.14 12.77
N PHE A 40 4.65 1.40 11.86
CA PHE A 40 4.81 1.14 10.41
C PHE A 40 5.34 2.33 9.61
N SER A 41 5.60 3.48 10.24
CA SER A 41 6.13 4.68 9.57
C SER A 41 7.62 4.89 9.84
N THR A 42 8.30 5.61 8.96
CA THR A 42 9.72 5.99 9.09
C THR A 42 9.89 7.52 9.04
N GLY A 43 11.07 8.02 9.43
CA GLY A 43 11.44 9.44 9.31
C GLY A 43 10.51 10.41 10.06
N THR A 44 10.21 11.54 9.41
CA THR A 44 9.38 12.63 9.96
C THR A 44 7.93 12.20 10.20
N THR A 45 7.37 11.35 9.34
CA THR A 45 6.02 10.80 9.49
C THR A 45 5.90 10.00 10.78
N ARG A 46 6.92 9.21 11.14
CA ARG A 46 6.95 8.51 12.43
C ARG A 46 6.89 9.48 13.61
N LEU A 47 7.70 10.54 13.57
CA LEU A 47 7.73 11.55 14.62
C LEU A 47 6.36 12.23 14.80
N GLN A 48 5.66 12.52 13.70
CA GLN A 48 4.31 13.08 13.73
C GLN A 48 3.31 12.14 14.42
N TRP A 49 3.35 10.84 14.11
CA TRP A 49 2.48 9.86 14.79
C TRP A 49 2.80 9.69 16.27
N LEU A 50 4.09 9.75 16.65
CA LEU A 50 4.50 9.72 18.05
C LEU A 50 4.03 10.96 18.81
N ALA A 51 4.17 12.15 18.21
CA ALA A 51 3.67 13.39 18.78
C ALA A 51 2.13 13.36 18.94
N GLY A 52 1.41 12.85 17.93
CA GLY A 52 -0.02 12.64 18.00
C GLY A 52 -0.43 11.67 19.11
N ALA A 53 0.29 10.55 19.25
CA ALA A 53 0.05 9.57 20.32
C ALA A 53 0.25 10.19 21.71
N ALA A 54 1.32 10.98 21.90
CA ALA A 54 1.58 11.66 23.17
C ALA A 54 0.50 12.69 23.50
N ALA A 55 0.08 13.49 22.51
CA ALA A 55 -0.98 14.47 22.68
C ALA A 55 -2.32 13.80 23.04
N VAL A 56 -2.74 12.76 22.32
CA VAL A 56 -4.00 12.03 22.57
C VAL A 56 -3.99 11.36 23.93
N ALA A 57 -2.88 10.72 24.32
CA ALA A 57 -2.78 10.12 25.64
C ALA A 57 -2.95 11.17 26.74
N GLY A 58 -2.18 12.26 26.70
CA GLY A 58 -2.26 13.31 27.72
C GLY A 58 -3.61 14.03 27.79
N ILE A 59 -4.10 14.49 26.63
CA ILE A 59 -5.40 15.17 26.51
C ILE A 59 -6.55 14.23 26.89
N GLY A 60 -6.44 12.94 26.55
CA GLY A 60 -7.42 11.92 26.93
C GLY A 60 -7.55 11.78 28.45
N VAL A 61 -6.44 11.56 29.16
CA VAL A 61 -6.46 11.45 30.64
C VAL A 61 -6.96 12.75 31.27
N TRP A 62 -6.49 13.90 30.80
CA TRP A 62 -6.91 15.21 31.30
C TRP A 62 -8.41 15.48 31.08
N THR A 63 -8.93 15.19 29.88
CA THR A 63 -10.35 15.37 29.55
C THR A 63 -11.22 14.46 30.40
N THR A 64 -10.83 13.19 30.57
CA THR A 64 -11.54 12.24 31.43
C THR A 64 -11.58 12.71 32.88
N HIS A 65 -10.46 13.23 33.42
CA HIS A 65 -10.41 13.72 34.79
C HIS A 65 -11.37 14.91 35.03
N PHE A 66 -11.29 15.94 34.20
CA PHE A 66 -12.14 17.13 34.38
C PHE A 66 -13.59 16.87 34.04
N MET A 67 -13.88 16.00 33.07
CA MET A 67 -15.25 15.54 32.81
C MET A 67 -15.84 14.84 34.04
N ALA A 68 -15.07 13.96 34.69
CA ALA A 68 -15.52 13.30 35.92
C ALA A 68 -15.72 14.29 37.08
N MET A 69 -14.83 15.29 37.22
CA MET A 69 -14.96 16.34 38.25
C MET A 69 -16.18 17.24 38.06
N ILE A 70 -16.59 17.55 36.82
CA ILE A 70 -17.85 18.29 36.56
C ILE A 70 -19.06 17.51 37.12
N GLY A 71 -18.98 16.17 37.11
CA GLY A 71 -20.03 15.31 37.63
C GLY A 71 -20.01 15.12 39.14
N TYR A 72 -18.96 15.56 39.85
CA TYR A 72 -18.74 15.32 41.28
C TYR A 72 -19.19 16.52 42.13
N ARG A 73 -20.01 16.27 43.15
CA ARG A 73 -20.54 17.27 44.12
C ARG A 73 -21.11 18.53 43.45
N PRO A 74 -22.17 18.39 42.63
CA PRO A 74 -22.83 19.55 41.98
C PRO A 74 -23.47 20.53 42.98
N ASP A 75 -23.60 20.13 44.26
CA ASP A 75 -24.04 20.98 45.37
C ASP A 75 -23.02 22.05 45.76
N LEU A 76 -21.74 21.81 45.49
CA LEU A 76 -20.65 22.75 45.74
C LEU A 76 -20.39 23.56 44.46
N HIS A 77 -20.50 24.89 44.55
CA HIS A 77 -20.09 25.79 43.46
C HIS A 77 -18.56 25.84 43.42
N ILE A 78 -17.95 24.83 42.80
CA ILE A 78 -16.51 24.68 42.68
C ILE A 78 -16.03 25.48 41.47
N SER A 79 -15.10 26.39 41.69
CA SER A 79 -14.45 27.18 40.63
C SER A 79 -13.09 26.57 40.27
N TYR A 80 -12.52 27.00 39.15
CA TYR A 80 -11.24 26.47 38.66
C TYR A 80 -10.28 27.57 38.21
N SER A 81 -9.01 27.43 38.55
CA SER A 81 -7.94 28.31 38.07
C SER A 81 -7.54 27.94 36.63
N GLY A 82 -7.93 28.79 35.67
CA GLY A 82 -7.63 28.60 34.25
C GLY A 82 -6.14 28.29 33.94
N PRO A 83 -5.16 29.07 34.47
CA PRO A 83 -3.74 28.80 34.24
C PRO A 83 -3.27 27.44 34.76
N VAL A 84 -3.75 27.01 35.92
CA VAL A 84 -3.37 25.71 36.51
C VAL A 84 -4.02 24.56 35.74
N THR A 85 -5.28 24.71 35.34
CA THR A 85 -6.00 23.77 34.46
C THR A 85 -5.30 23.62 33.10
N ALA A 86 -4.82 24.73 32.52
CA ALA A 86 -4.06 24.70 31.27
C ALA A 86 -2.65 24.10 31.43
N ALA A 87 -1.99 24.32 32.57
CA ALA A 87 -0.69 23.70 32.86
C ALA A 87 -0.81 22.18 33.08
N SER A 88 -1.92 21.71 33.67
CA SER A 88 -2.11 20.28 33.95
C SER A 88 -2.27 19.42 32.69
N VAL A 89 -2.77 19.97 31.57
CA VAL A 89 -2.79 19.22 30.30
C VAL A 89 -1.37 18.97 29.77
N LEU A 90 -0.44 19.91 29.95
CA LEU A 90 0.96 19.72 29.57
C LEU A 90 1.61 18.62 30.41
N ILE A 91 1.30 18.55 31.70
CA ILE A 91 1.73 17.43 32.56
C ILE A 91 1.19 16.12 32.01
N GLY A 92 -0.08 16.06 31.60
CA GLY A 92 -0.65 14.88 30.93
C GLY A 92 0.15 14.49 29.67
N VAL A 93 0.41 15.43 28.77
CA VAL A 93 1.13 15.14 27.51
C VAL A 93 2.57 14.71 27.75
N LEU A 94 3.29 15.37 28.66
CA LEU A 94 4.69 15.10 28.93
C LEU A 94 4.90 13.85 29.80
N ALA A 95 4.16 13.73 30.90
CA ALA A 95 4.36 12.66 31.89
C ALA A 95 3.61 11.37 31.55
N VAL A 96 2.48 11.44 30.83
CA VAL A 96 1.74 10.26 30.37
C VAL A 96 2.00 9.99 28.90
N GLY A 97 1.87 11.03 28.07
CA GLY A 97 1.91 10.88 26.63
C GLY A 97 3.26 10.45 26.06
N ILE A 98 4.34 11.14 26.41
CA ILE A 98 5.68 10.82 25.87
C ILE A 98 6.11 9.39 26.23
N PRO A 99 6.03 8.93 27.50
CA PRO A 99 6.41 7.56 27.81
C PRO A 99 5.59 6.52 27.05
N LEU A 100 4.27 6.73 26.93
CA LEU A 100 3.41 5.82 26.16
C LEU A 100 3.76 5.83 24.67
N ALA A 101 3.93 7.00 24.05
CA ALA A 101 4.34 7.09 22.65
C ALA A 101 5.69 6.37 22.41
N ALA A 102 6.64 6.49 23.33
CA ALA A 102 7.92 5.80 23.27
C ALA A 102 7.80 4.27 23.33
N THR A 103 6.75 3.71 23.96
CA THR A 103 6.57 2.25 23.97
C THR A 103 6.37 1.65 22.56
N SER A 104 5.88 2.43 21.59
CA SER A 104 5.71 2.00 20.19
C SER A 104 7.02 1.68 19.46
N ILE A 105 8.14 2.27 19.91
CA ILE A 105 9.44 2.17 19.24
C ILE A 105 10.40 1.23 19.98
N ILE A 106 10.12 0.94 21.25
CA ILE A 106 10.99 0.16 22.13
C ILE A 106 10.62 -1.32 22.11
N GLN A 107 11.58 -2.16 21.72
CA GLN A 107 11.38 -3.62 21.66
C GLN A 107 11.63 -4.34 22.99
N GLN A 108 12.47 -3.79 23.86
CA GLN A 108 12.85 -4.43 25.13
C GLN A 108 11.72 -4.36 26.15
N LYS A 109 11.34 -5.52 26.72
CA LYS A 109 10.25 -5.63 27.70
C LYS A 109 10.49 -4.78 28.95
N ALA A 110 11.70 -4.82 29.51
CA ALA A 110 12.04 -4.09 30.72
C ALA A 110 11.86 -2.58 30.56
N ILE A 111 12.29 -2.01 29.43
CA ILE A 111 12.12 -0.58 29.14
C ILE A 111 10.64 -0.23 28.93
N ARG A 112 9.85 -1.08 28.24
CA ARG A 112 8.39 -0.83 28.12
C ARG A 112 7.68 -0.86 29.47
N VAL A 113 8.07 -1.77 30.36
CA VAL A 113 7.55 -1.80 31.73
C VAL A 113 7.89 -0.49 32.44
N ALA A 114 9.14 -0.04 32.38
CA ALA A 114 9.56 1.23 33.00
C ALA A 114 8.81 2.45 32.44
N LEU A 115 8.61 2.52 31.12
CA LEU A 115 7.83 3.57 30.46
C LEU A 115 6.34 3.51 30.81
N GLY A 116 5.78 2.31 30.95
CA GLY A 116 4.41 2.11 31.43
C GLY A 116 4.27 2.57 32.88
N THR A 117 5.18 2.17 33.76
CA THR A 117 5.21 2.63 35.15
C THR A 117 5.32 4.15 35.23
N SER A 118 6.21 4.77 34.46
CA SER A 118 6.35 6.24 34.46
C SER A 118 5.10 6.94 33.94
N ALA A 119 4.46 6.41 32.88
CA ALA A 119 3.17 6.91 32.42
C ALA A 119 2.09 6.81 33.51
N GLY A 120 2.02 5.69 34.23
CA GLY A 120 1.08 5.47 35.32
C GLY A 120 1.28 6.43 36.49
N LEU A 121 2.54 6.72 36.87
CA LEU A 121 2.86 7.78 37.82
C LEU A 121 2.45 9.16 37.27
N GLY A 122 2.66 9.39 35.98
CA GLY A 122 2.21 10.60 35.28
C GLY A 122 0.69 10.82 35.34
N ILE A 123 -0.12 9.75 35.32
CA ILE A 123 -1.58 9.83 35.48
C ILE A 123 -1.91 10.39 36.87
N GLY A 124 -1.23 9.88 37.91
CA GLY A 124 -1.36 10.39 39.29
C GLY A 124 -0.92 11.86 39.40
N THR A 125 0.22 12.22 38.80
CA THR A 125 0.72 13.61 38.81
C THR A 125 -0.24 14.56 38.10
N MET A 126 -0.79 14.16 36.94
CA MET A 126 -1.77 14.97 36.23
C MET A 126 -3.06 15.11 37.05
N HIS A 127 -3.55 14.03 37.67
CA HIS A 127 -4.72 14.09 38.54
C HIS A 127 -4.49 15.04 39.71
N TYR A 128 -3.35 14.95 40.40
CA TYR A 128 -3.00 15.85 41.50
C TYR A 128 -2.94 17.32 41.05
N ALA A 129 -2.31 17.59 39.90
CA ALA A 129 -2.27 18.93 39.31
C ALA A 129 -3.65 19.45 38.86
N GLY A 130 -4.55 18.54 38.45
CA GLY A 130 -5.95 18.87 38.16
C GLY A 130 -6.72 19.25 39.42
N MET A 131 -6.52 18.52 40.51
CA MET A 131 -7.12 18.84 41.81
C MET A 131 -6.59 20.15 42.39
N SER A 132 -5.31 20.49 42.20
CA SER A 132 -4.77 21.79 42.64
C SER A 132 -5.32 22.98 41.86
N ALA A 133 -6.05 22.74 40.76
CA ALA A 133 -6.74 23.80 40.04
C ALA A 133 -8.07 24.21 40.68
N LEU A 134 -8.59 23.42 41.63
CA LEU A 134 -9.82 23.75 42.34
C LEU A 134 -9.65 25.04 43.15
N ASP A 135 -10.60 25.95 43.01
CA ASP A 135 -10.66 27.22 43.71
C ASP A 135 -12.03 27.39 44.39
N GLY A 136 -12.08 28.13 45.49
CA GLY A 136 -13.30 28.30 46.29
C GLY A 136 -13.64 27.14 47.24
N CYS A 137 -12.77 26.14 47.36
CA CYS A 137 -12.92 25.02 48.30
C CYS A 137 -11.64 24.75 49.10
N ILE A 138 -11.80 24.31 50.33
CA ILE A 138 -10.73 23.69 51.12
C ILE A 138 -10.72 22.21 50.77
N GLN A 139 -9.56 21.73 50.32
CA GLN A 139 -9.34 20.33 49.97
C GLN A 139 -8.42 19.68 51.00
N ILE A 140 -8.85 18.55 51.55
CA ILE A 140 -8.02 17.69 52.39
C ILE A 140 -7.89 16.33 51.70
N GLN A 141 -6.65 15.95 51.37
CA GLN A 141 -6.33 14.68 50.75
C GLN A 141 -5.68 13.74 51.76
N ASP A 142 -6.20 12.53 51.86
CA ASP A 142 -5.55 11.44 52.58
C ASP A 142 -4.29 10.99 51.83
N PRO A 143 -3.10 11.02 52.47
CA PRO A 143 -1.86 10.56 51.87
C PRO A 143 -1.91 9.09 51.46
N THR A 144 -2.69 8.24 52.17
CA THR A 144 -2.73 6.81 51.86
C THR A 144 -3.51 6.52 50.59
N ALA A 145 -4.67 7.15 50.41
CA ALA A 145 -5.44 7.10 49.17
C ALA A 145 -4.66 7.68 47.98
N THR A 146 -3.91 8.76 48.21
CA THR A 146 -3.05 9.36 47.17
C THR A 146 -1.98 8.36 46.73
N LEU A 147 -1.24 7.77 47.68
CA LEU A 147 -0.21 6.78 47.35
C LEU A 147 -0.80 5.54 46.64
N ALA A 148 -1.96 5.06 47.10
CA ALA A 148 -2.67 3.96 46.46
C ALA A 148 -3.06 4.30 45.02
N ALA A 149 -3.57 5.50 44.74
CA ALA A 149 -3.94 5.95 43.41
C ALA A 149 -2.74 5.98 42.43
N PHE A 150 -1.58 6.47 42.89
CA PHE A 150 -0.33 6.44 42.12
C PHE A 150 0.15 5.00 41.88
N ALA A 151 0.12 4.14 42.91
CA ALA A 151 0.52 2.75 42.81
C ALA A 151 -0.37 1.97 41.82
N THR A 152 -1.69 2.16 41.88
CA THR A 152 -2.65 1.54 40.95
C THR A 152 -2.37 1.95 39.51
N GLY A 153 -2.19 3.25 39.24
CA GLY A 153 -1.87 3.74 37.90
C GLY A 153 -0.55 3.15 37.38
N ALA A 154 0.50 3.16 38.20
CA ALA A 154 1.81 2.61 37.88
C ALA A 154 1.75 1.11 37.56
N LEU A 155 1.10 0.30 38.40
CA LEU A 155 1.00 -1.15 38.24
C LEU A 155 0.20 -1.54 36.99
N LEU A 156 -0.95 -0.90 36.77
CA LEU A 156 -1.80 -1.20 35.61
C LEU A 156 -1.13 -0.82 34.29
N MET A 157 -0.46 0.33 34.23
CA MET A 157 0.26 0.75 33.03
C MET A 157 1.55 -0.06 32.78
N ALA A 158 2.23 -0.49 33.84
CA ALA A 158 3.33 -1.45 33.76
C ALA A 158 2.88 -2.79 33.17
N ALA A 159 1.74 -3.31 33.65
CA ALA A 159 1.16 -4.55 33.13
C ALA A 159 0.70 -4.40 31.67
N GLY A 160 -0.01 -3.32 31.33
CA GLY A 160 -0.51 -3.04 29.98
C GLY A 160 0.61 -2.88 28.95
N SER A 161 1.68 -2.16 29.30
CA SER A 161 2.82 -1.90 28.41
C SER A 161 3.83 -3.06 28.37
N GLY A 162 3.87 -3.87 29.43
CA GLY A 162 4.85 -4.92 29.64
C GLY A 162 4.41 -6.33 29.25
N SER A 163 3.12 -6.66 29.38
CA SER A 163 2.58 -8.01 29.13
C SER A 163 2.73 -8.44 27.68
N SER A 164 2.48 -7.55 26.74
CA SER A 164 2.64 -7.77 25.31
C SER A 164 3.01 -6.45 24.62
N ARG A 165 3.22 -6.48 23.30
CA ARG A 165 3.23 -5.24 22.53
C ARG A 165 1.79 -4.73 22.44
N ILE A 166 1.58 -3.42 22.53
CA ILE A 166 0.25 -2.79 22.45
C ILE A 166 -0.55 -3.31 21.24
N LEU A 167 0.12 -3.48 20.09
CA LEU A 167 -0.50 -3.98 18.86
C LEU A 167 -0.81 -5.49 18.87
N ALA A 168 -0.13 -6.28 19.70
CA ALA A 168 -0.37 -7.72 19.82
C ALA A 168 -1.65 -8.02 20.62
N SER A 169 -1.98 -7.19 21.62
CA SER A 169 -3.22 -7.31 22.38
C SER A 169 -3.83 -5.94 22.68
N PRO A 170 -4.44 -5.28 21.67
CA PRO A 170 -4.96 -3.91 21.81
C PRO A 170 -6.06 -3.81 22.87
N ARG A 171 -6.89 -4.85 23.00
CA ARG A 171 -7.96 -4.91 24.02
C ARG A 171 -7.41 -4.88 25.45
N LEU A 172 -6.32 -5.60 25.71
CA LEU A 172 -5.67 -5.63 27.02
C LEU A 172 -5.07 -4.27 27.37
N PHE A 173 -4.41 -3.62 26.40
CA PHE A 173 -3.88 -2.28 26.59
C PHE A 173 -5.01 -1.26 26.87
N CYS A 174 -6.08 -1.24 26.07
CA CYS A 174 -7.21 -0.35 26.31
C CYS A 174 -7.86 -0.59 27.68
N ALA A 175 -8.01 -1.85 28.11
CA ALA A 175 -8.57 -2.18 29.41
C ALA A 175 -7.67 -1.69 30.55
N THR A 176 -6.37 -1.99 30.50
CA THR A 176 -5.41 -1.55 31.53
C THR A 176 -5.25 -0.03 31.57
N PHE A 177 -5.22 0.65 30.41
CA PHE A 177 -5.23 2.11 30.33
C PHE A 177 -6.48 2.71 30.96
N THR A 178 -7.66 2.22 30.60
CA THR A 178 -8.93 2.74 31.15
C THR A 178 -9.03 2.50 32.66
N LEU A 179 -8.65 1.30 33.12
CA LEU A 179 -8.61 0.98 34.55
C LEU A 179 -7.57 1.81 35.31
N ALA A 180 -6.42 2.12 34.70
CA ALA A 180 -5.42 2.99 35.32
C ALA A 180 -5.97 4.40 35.50
N VAL A 181 -6.53 5.01 34.45
CA VAL A 181 -7.07 6.37 34.49
C VAL A 181 -8.24 6.48 35.45
N CYS A 182 -9.26 5.62 35.30
CA CYS A 182 -10.45 5.65 36.14
C CYS A 182 -10.13 5.21 37.58
N GLY A 183 -9.29 4.19 37.76
CA GLY A 183 -8.89 3.68 39.06
C GLY A 183 -8.12 4.73 39.86
N THR A 184 -7.10 5.37 39.27
CA THR A 184 -6.38 6.47 39.91
C THR A 184 -7.32 7.61 40.30
N HIS A 185 -8.27 7.98 39.43
CA HIS A 185 -9.24 9.03 39.73
C HIS A 185 -10.13 8.69 40.93
N PHE A 186 -10.83 7.56 40.90
CA PHE A 186 -11.79 7.21 41.95
C PHE A 186 -11.12 6.87 43.29
N ILE A 187 -9.95 6.21 43.27
CA ILE A 187 -9.19 5.94 44.50
C ILE A 187 -8.76 7.26 45.14
N SER A 188 -8.24 8.22 44.36
CA SER A 188 -7.85 9.52 44.89
C SER A 188 -9.04 10.33 45.43
N ILE A 189 -10.17 10.36 44.72
CA ILE A 189 -11.39 11.06 45.19
C ILE A 189 -11.97 10.42 46.45
N SER A 190 -11.88 9.09 46.60
CA SER A 190 -12.35 8.40 47.81
C SER A 190 -11.62 8.84 49.09
N GLY A 191 -10.38 9.31 48.97
CA GLY A 191 -9.60 9.90 50.06
C GLY A 191 -9.60 11.44 50.08
N THR A 192 -10.45 12.09 49.28
CA THR A 192 -10.54 13.55 49.22
C THR A 192 -11.80 14.04 49.90
N THR A 193 -11.65 15.01 50.80
CA THR A 193 -12.80 15.74 51.37
C THR A 193 -12.75 17.20 50.91
N LEU A 194 -13.88 17.66 50.37
CA LEU A 194 -14.08 19.04 49.90
C LEU A 194 -15.05 19.76 50.82
N SER A 195 -14.65 20.94 51.28
CA SER A 195 -15.51 21.83 52.07
C SER A 195 -15.49 23.24 51.50
N ARG A 196 -16.60 23.97 51.62
CA ARG A 196 -16.73 25.32 51.05
C ARG A 196 -15.80 26.30 51.78
N ALA A 197 -14.97 27.04 51.03
CA ALA A 197 -14.22 28.14 51.60
C ALA A 197 -15.13 29.37 51.76
N LEU A 198 -15.18 29.97 52.94
CA LEU A 198 -16.10 31.09 53.24
C LEU A 198 -15.65 32.44 52.63
N ASN A 199 -14.43 32.53 52.09
CA ASN A 199 -13.87 33.75 51.53
C ASN A 199 -13.07 33.46 50.25
N THR A 200 -13.66 33.67 49.07
CA THR A 200 -12.89 33.81 47.83
C THR A 200 -13.41 35.00 47.02
N SER A 201 -12.67 36.11 47.12
CA SER A 201 -12.82 37.31 46.29
C SER A 201 -11.78 37.25 45.18
N GLY A 202 -12.02 36.43 44.15
CA GLY A 202 -11.21 36.32 42.94
C GLY A 202 -12.08 36.37 41.69
N LEU A 203 -11.49 36.61 40.52
CA LEU A 203 -12.19 36.47 39.23
C LEU A 203 -12.69 35.02 39.11
N VAL A 204 -13.99 34.83 39.35
CA VAL A 204 -14.65 33.53 39.27
C VAL A 204 -14.70 33.12 37.80
N TRP A 205 -13.85 32.18 37.41
CA TRP A 205 -14.03 31.47 36.14
C TRP A 205 -15.14 30.43 36.37
N ASP A 206 -16.30 30.72 35.81
CA ASP A 206 -17.53 29.94 35.95
C ASP A 206 -17.40 28.56 35.30
N HIS A 207 -18.31 27.64 35.63
CA HIS A 207 -18.41 26.28 35.06
C HIS A 207 -18.35 26.29 33.52
N LEU A 208 -18.81 27.38 32.89
CA LEU A 208 -18.74 27.62 31.45
C LEU A 208 -17.32 27.46 30.88
N THR A 209 -16.29 27.99 31.55
CA THR A 209 -14.91 27.94 31.05
C THR A 209 -14.34 26.52 31.10
N LEU A 210 -14.64 25.78 32.16
CA LEU A 210 -14.24 24.37 32.24
C LEU A 210 -14.98 23.50 31.21
N SER A 211 -16.27 23.77 30.96
CA SER A 211 -17.03 23.11 29.90
C SER A 211 -16.45 23.40 28.50
N ILE A 212 -15.94 24.62 28.26
CA ILE A 212 -15.25 24.96 27.01
C ILE A 212 -13.94 24.17 26.89
N PHE A 213 -13.12 24.15 27.95
CA PHE A 213 -11.85 23.43 27.98
C PHE A 213 -12.02 21.92 27.76
N THR A 214 -12.96 21.29 28.47
CA THR A 214 -13.28 19.86 28.31
C THR A 214 -13.89 19.58 26.93
N GLY A 215 -14.75 20.46 26.42
CA GLY A 215 -15.29 20.39 25.06
C GLY A 215 -14.21 20.46 23.98
N MET A 216 -13.20 21.34 24.15
CA MET A 216 -12.04 21.41 23.27
C MET A 216 -11.20 20.13 23.32
N GLY A 217 -10.97 19.57 24.51
CA GLY A 217 -10.28 18.28 24.67
C GLY A 217 -11.00 17.15 23.92
N ALA A 218 -12.33 17.05 24.08
CA ALA A 218 -13.15 16.09 23.36
C ALA A 218 -13.12 16.31 21.83
N ALA A 219 -13.14 17.56 21.37
CA ALA A 219 -13.02 17.91 19.95
C ALA A 219 -11.67 17.47 19.37
N VAL A 220 -10.56 17.66 20.10
CA VAL A 220 -9.24 17.18 19.68
C VAL A 220 -9.21 15.66 19.53
N LEU A 221 -9.84 14.93 20.46
CA LEU A 221 -9.95 13.46 20.37
C LEU A 221 -10.81 13.04 19.16
N LEU A 222 -11.91 13.75 18.89
CA LEU A 222 -12.78 13.48 17.74
C LEU A 222 -12.05 13.74 16.41
N ILE A 223 -11.38 14.88 16.29
CA ILE A 223 -10.56 15.22 15.11
C ILE A 223 -9.44 14.20 14.92
N GLY A 224 -8.74 13.81 16.00
CA GLY A 224 -7.71 12.79 15.96
C GLY A 224 -8.24 11.44 15.46
N THR A 225 -9.44 11.05 15.91
CA THR A 225 -10.13 9.84 15.43
C THR A 225 -10.45 9.93 13.95
N LEU A 226 -11.04 11.04 13.51
CA LEU A 226 -11.36 11.27 12.10
C LEU A 226 -10.11 11.25 11.21
N MET A 227 -9.04 11.93 11.63
CA MET A 227 -7.75 11.94 10.93
C MET A 227 -7.15 10.54 10.81
N THR A 228 -7.26 9.73 11.87
CA THR A 228 -6.76 8.34 11.85
C THR A 228 -7.58 7.46 10.91
N ILE A 229 -8.90 7.66 10.85
CA ILE A 229 -9.79 6.96 9.90
C ILE A 229 -9.47 7.38 8.46
N ILE A 230 -9.31 8.68 8.20
CA ILE A 230 -8.95 9.19 6.87
C ILE A 230 -7.59 8.64 6.43
N ALA A 231 -6.60 8.65 7.33
CA ALA A 231 -5.29 8.07 7.07
C ALA A 231 -5.41 6.58 6.73
N ALA A 232 -6.21 5.82 7.49
CA ALA A 232 -6.45 4.40 7.21
C ALA A 232 -7.03 4.17 5.82
N LYS A 233 -8.06 4.93 5.46
CA LYS A 233 -8.73 4.79 4.16
C LYS A 233 -7.84 5.19 2.99
N ARG A 234 -6.95 6.18 3.17
CA ARG A 234 -6.00 6.58 2.12
C ARG A 234 -5.03 5.46 1.75
N PHE A 235 -4.51 4.73 2.73
CA PHE A 235 -3.62 3.58 2.47
C PHE A 235 -4.33 2.47 1.69
N ASP A 236 -5.53 2.08 2.10
CA ASP A 236 -6.30 1.03 1.41
C ASP A 236 -6.63 1.39 -0.04
N VAL A 237 -6.94 2.67 -0.30
CA VAL A 237 -7.23 3.17 -1.66
C VAL A 237 -5.95 3.18 -2.51
N GLN A 238 -4.81 3.56 -1.94
CA GLN A 238 -3.55 3.61 -2.68
C GLN A 238 -3.07 2.21 -3.10
N GLU A 239 -3.17 1.23 -2.19
CA GLU A 239 -2.80 -0.16 -2.48
C GLU A 239 -3.67 -0.76 -3.60
N LYS A 240 -5.00 -0.55 -3.52
CA LYS A 240 -5.93 -1.00 -4.57
C LYS A 240 -5.67 -0.30 -5.90
N SER A 241 -5.41 1.00 -5.89
CA SER A 241 -5.14 1.76 -7.12
C SER A 241 -3.88 1.26 -7.84
N HIS A 242 -2.81 0.93 -7.12
CA HIS A 242 -1.59 0.36 -7.72
C HIS A 242 -1.85 -1.01 -8.36
N SER A 243 -2.58 -1.89 -7.67
CA SER A 243 -2.91 -3.22 -8.19
C SER A 243 -3.83 -3.15 -9.41
N THR A 244 -4.85 -2.28 -9.37
CA THR A 244 -5.73 -2.05 -10.52
C THR A 244 -4.99 -1.43 -11.69
N MET A 245 -4.14 -0.43 -11.46
CA MET A 245 -3.35 0.20 -12.53
C MET A 245 -2.40 -0.80 -13.20
N LEU A 246 -1.71 -1.63 -12.41
CA LEU A 246 -0.84 -2.70 -12.94
C LEU A 246 -1.65 -3.71 -13.76
N SER A 247 -2.77 -4.19 -13.22
CA SER A 247 -3.65 -5.13 -13.91
C SER A 247 -4.20 -4.56 -15.23
N THR A 248 -4.67 -3.30 -15.22
CA THR A 248 -5.17 -2.61 -16.42
C THR A 248 -4.05 -2.37 -17.44
N ALA A 249 -2.84 -2.02 -17.01
CA ALA A 249 -1.69 -1.87 -17.91
C ALA A 249 -1.32 -3.21 -18.58
N LEU A 250 -1.27 -4.30 -17.80
CA LEU A 250 -0.99 -5.65 -18.31
C LEU A 250 -2.06 -6.19 -19.26
N GLN A 251 -3.32 -5.79 -19.09
CA GLN A 251 -4.44 -6.19 -19.96
C GLN A 251 -4.52 -5.38 -21.26
N ASN A 252 -4.10 -4.12 -21.24
CA ASN A 252 -4.12 -3.24 -22.42
C ASN A 252 -2.84 -3.29 -23.26
N MET A 253 -1.80 -3.98 -22.81
CA MET A 253 -0.66 -4.33 -23.66
C MET A 253 -1.15 -5.22 -24.82
N SER A 254 -0.67 -4.98 -26.04
CA SER A 254 -0.97 -5.78 -27.23
C SER A 254 -0.34 -7.17 -27.19
N ASN A 255 0.61 -7.40 -26.29
CA ASN A 255 1.41 -8.61 -26.20
C ASN A 255 0.74 -9.63 -25.26
N GLY A 256 0.86 -10.92 -25.59
CA GLY A 256 0.60 -12.00 -24.65
C GLY A 256 1.69 -12.03 -23.58
N LEU A 257 1.31 -12.21 -22.32
CA LEU A 257 2.25 -12.25 -21.20
C LEU A 257 2.01 -13.47 -20.34
N VAL A 258 3.09 -14.18 -20.00
CA VAL A 258 3.09 -15.37 -19.15
C VAL A 258 4.26 -15.29 -18.18
N PHE A 259 4.02 -15.50 -16.89
CA PHE A 259 5.08 -15.63 -15.87
C PHE A 259 5.15 -17.07 -15.38
N VAL A 260 6.36 -17.60 -15.31
CA VAL A 260 6.67 -18.92 -14.77
C VAL A 260 7.60 -18.74 -13.57
N ASP A 261 7.28 -19.37 -12.45
CA ASP A 261 8.09 -19.32 -11.24
C ASP A 261 9.37 -20.19 -11.34
N GLY A 262 10.21 -20.16 -10.29
CA GLY A 262 11.43 -20.95 -10.24
C GLY A 262 11.24 -22.48 -10.19
N GLU A 263 10.02 -22.95 -9.94
CA GLU A 263 9.68 -24.39 -9.96
C GLU A 263 9.14 -24.84 -11.32
N GLY A 264 9.03 -23.92 -12.30
CA GLY A 264 8.47 -24.23 -13.61
C GLY A 264 6.94 -24.27 -13.63
N LYS A 265 6.27 -23.57 -12.70
CA LYS A 265 4.81 -23.45 -12.66
C LYS A 265 4.34 -22.08 -13.13
N LEU A 266 3.16 -22.05 -13.74
CA LEU A 266 2.51 -20.86 -14.25
C LEU A 266 2.06 -19.96 -13.09
N GLY A 267 2.66 -18.78 -12.94
CA GLY A 267 2.30 -17.81 -11.90
C GLY A 267 1.29 -16.75 -12.37
N LEU A 268 1.36 -16.32 -13.63
CA LEU A 268 0.45 -15.32 -14.21
C LEU A 268 0.32 -15.50 -15.73
N PHE A 269 -0.84 -15.17 -16.28
CA PHE A 269 -1.04 -14.98 -17.71
C PHE A 269 -2.07 -13.88 -17.96
N ASN A 270 -1.98 -13.16 -19.08
CA ASN A 270 -2.98 -12.15 -19.47
C ASN A 270 -3.96 -12.70 -20.53
N GLU A 271 -5.07 -11.99 -20.74
CA GLU A 271 -6.07 -12.39 -21.75
C GLU A 271 -5.53 -12.40 -23.18
N ARG A 272 -4.51 -11.58 -23.48
CA ARG A 272 -3.91 -11.53 -24.82
C ARG A 272 -3.23 -12.83 -25.17
N PHE A 273 -2.55 -13.47 -24.22
CA PHE A 273 -1.98 -14.81 -24.42
C PHE A 273 -3.06 -15.83 -24.79
N VAL A 274 -4.16 -15.87 -24.03
CA VAL A 274 -5.30 -16.77 -24.28
C VAL A 274 -5.89 -16.56 -25.68
N LYS A 275 -6.13 -15.30 -26.06
CA LYS A 275 -6.67 -14.94 -27.39
C LYS A 275 -5.69 -15.25 -28.52
N MET A 276 -4.40 -14.98 -28.34
CA MET A 276 -3.36 -15.17 -29.35
C MET A 276 -3.20 -16.64 -29.74
N PHE A 277 -3.25 -17.54 -28.77
CA PHE A 277 -3.09 -18.99 -28.97
C PHE A 277 -4.42 -19.76 -29.02
N GLY A 278 -5.57 -19.06 -29.10
CA GLY A 278 -6.88 -19.70 -29.27
C GLY A 278 -7.38 -20.52 -28.08
N LEU A 279 -6.90 -20.23 -26.86
CA LEU A 279 -7.18 -21.03 -25.66
C LEU A 279 -8.56 -20.72 -25.02
N ASN A 280 -9.51 -20.19 -25.80
CA ASN A 280 -10.82 -19.80 -25.30
C ASN A 280 -11.61 -21.05 -24.89
N GLY A 281 -11.91 -21.18 -23.59
CA GLY A 281 -12.62 -22.35 -23.05
C GLY A 281 -11.70 -23.51 -22.64
N ALA A 282 -10.39 -23.37 -22.79
CA ALA A 282 -9.43 -24.33 -22.24
C ALA A 282 -9.26 -24.13 -20.73
N SER A 283 -8.99 -25.22 -19.98
CA SER A 283 -8.82 -25.21 -18.52
C SER A 283 -7.47 -24.62 -18.08
N LEU A 284 -7.09 -23.46 -18.59
CA LEU A 284 -5.85 -22.77 -18.24
C LEU A 284 -6.01 -22.06 -16.88
N HIS A 285 -5.18 -22.42 -15.90
CA HIS A 285 -5.19 -21.78 -14.58
C HIS A 285 -3.77 -21.65 -13.99
N VAL A 286 -3.60 -20.69 -13.08
CA VAL A 286 -2.36 -20.51 -12.31
C VAL A 286 -2.02 -21.81 -11.56
N GLY A 287 -0.74 -22.17 -11.53
CA GLY A 287 -0.20 -23.39 -10.90
C GLY A 287 0.07 -24.56 -11.85
N MET A 288 -0.39 -24.52 -13.11
CA MET A 288 -0.08 -25.54 -14.11
C MET A 288 1.42 -25.59 -14.43
N THR A 289 1.95 -26.76 -14.79
CA THR A 289 3.35 -26.85 -15.22
C THR A 289 3.54 -26.26 -16.62
N VAL A 290 4.74 -25.78 -16.94
CA VAL A 290 5.05 -25.28 -18.29
C VAL A 290 4.77 -26.33 -19.36
N ASP A 291 5.06 -27.60 -19.09
CA ASP A 291 4.83 -28.69 -20.04
C ASP A 291 3.34 -28.90 -20.33
N ASP A 292 2.47 -28.82 -19.31
CA ASP A 292 1.02 -28.89 -19.48
C ASP A 292 0.49 -27.70 -20.31
N VAL A 293 1.04 -26.50 -20.08
CA VAL A 293 0.67 -25.31 -20.85
C VAL A 293 1.09 -25.45 -22.32
N ILE A 294 2.27 -25.99 -22.59
CA ILE A 294 2.74 -26.25 -23.97
C ILE A 294 1.85 -27.29 -24.64
N GLU A 295 1.44 -28.34 -23.93
CA GLU A 295 0.52 -29.35 -24.45
C GLU A 295 -0.84 -28.73 -24.82
N LEU A 296 -1.39 -27.91 -23.94
CA LEU A 296 -2.64 -27.19 -24.16
C LEU A 296 -2.56 -26.24 -25.36
N VAL A 297 -1.46 -25.51 -25.51
CA VAL A 297 -1.23 -24.63 -26.68
C VAL A 297 -1.07 -25.44 -27.96
N SER A 298 -0.30 -26.53 -27.92
CA SER A 298 -0.04 -27.36 -29.09
C SER A 298 -1.31 -28.04 -29.64
N SER A 299 -2.21 -28.44 -28.75
CA SER A 299 -3.49 -29.04 -29.12
C SER A 299 -4.48 -28.00 -29.67
N ALA A 300 -4.55 -26.82 -29.06
CA ALA A 300 -5.44 -25.75 -29.51
C ALA A 300 -5.00 -25.13 -30.85
N SER A 301 -3.69 -25.09 -31.13
CA SER A 301 -3.12 -24.49 -32.34
C SER A 301 -2.79 -25.53 -33.43
N GLU A 302 -3.20 -26.79 -33.26
CA GLU A 302 -3.00 -27.89 -34.23
C GLU A 302 -1.54 -28.07 -34.69
N TRP A 303 -0.59 -28.04 -33.75
CA TRP A 303 0.83 -28.19 -34.09
C TRP A 303 1.16 -29.62 -34.54
N ASP A 304 1.96 -29.74 -35.60
CA ASP A 304 2.51 -31.03 -35.99
C ASP A 304 3.53 -31.56 -34.93
N PRO A 305 3.78 -32.89 -34.87
CA PRO A 305 4.64 -33.48 -33.84
C PRO A 305 6.10 -32.99 -33.85
N GLU A 306 6.65 -32.69 -35.02
CA GLU A 306 8.03 -32.22 -35.18
C GLU A 306 8.15 -30.76 -34.70
N HIS A 307 7.18 -29.94 -35.07
CA HIS A 307 7.04 -28.55 -34.66
C HIS A 307 6.81 -28.45 -33.15
N ARG A 308 5.92 -29.28 -32.58
CA ARG A 308 5.72 -29.40 -31.13
C ARG A 308 7.04 -29.69 -30.43
N SER A 309 7.77 -30.72 -30.83
CA SER A 309 9.04 -31.09 -30.18
C SER A 309 10.08 -29.95 -30.21
N ARG A 310 10.19 -29.26 -31.35
CA ARG A 310 11.09 -28.10 -31.50
C ARG A 310 10.72 -26.94 -30.57
N ILE A 311 9.43 -26.64 -30.45
CA ILE A 311 8.96 -25.53 -29.60
C ILE A 311 9.04 -25.91 -28.13
N THR A 312 8.65 -27.13 -27.74
CA THR A 312 8.73 -27.62 -26.36
C THR A 312 10.15 -27.51 -25.83
N ASN A 313 11.15 -27.98 -26.59
CA ASN A 313 12.54 -27.88 -26.20
C ASN A 313 13.01 -26.43 -26.05
N ARG A 314 12.60 -25.53 -26.95
CA ARG A 314 12.93 -24.10 -26.86
C ARG A 314 12.30 -23.41 -25.65
N ILE A 315 11.01 -23.62 -25.41
CA ILE A 315 10.29 -22.99 -24.29
C ILE A 315 10.76 -23.56 -22.95
N SER A 316 11.02 -24.87 -22.87
CA SER A 316 11.56 -25.51 -21.66
C SER A 316 12.97 -25.02 -21.34
N ASN A 317 13.83 -24.82 -22.35
CA ASN A 317 15.14 -24.21 -22.14
C ASN A 317 15.04 -22.73 -21.71
N ARG A 318 14.10 -21.97 -22.28
CA ARG A 318 13.81 -20.59 -21.86
C ARG A 318 13.30 -20.50 -20.42
N SER A 319 12.39 -21.39 -20.00
CA SER A 319 11.82 -21.38 -18.65
C SER A 319 12.88 -21.71 -17.59
N ARG A 320 13.88 -22.51 -17.97
CA ARG A 320 15.07 -22.79 -17.17
C ARG A 320 16.18 -21.74 -17.31
N ALA A 321 15.91 -20.62 -17.98
CA ALA A 321 16.86 -19.53 -18.23
C ALA A 321 18.12 -19.93 -19.00
N ILE A 322 18.07 -21.00 -19.80
CA ILE A 322 19.22 -21.55 -20.54
C ILE A 322 19.42 -20.82 -21.87
N ASP A 323 18.33 -20.44 -22.55
CA ASP A 323 18.36 -19.77 -23.85
C ASP A 323 17.27 -18.69 -23.90
N ILE A 324 17.60 -17.45 -23.53
CA ILE A 324 16.63 -16.34 -23.41
C ILE A 324 16.60 -15.40 -24.62
N ALA A 325 17.36 -15.70 -25.68
CA ALA A 325 17.48 -14.81 -26.83
C ALA A 325 16.16 -14.74 -27.63
N PRO A 326 15.67 -13.54 -28.02
CA PRO A 326 14.43 -13.37 -28.77
C PRO A 326 14.36 -14.29 -30.00
N ALA A 327 13.19 -14.88 -30.25
CA ALA A 327 13.01 -15.82 -31.35
C ALA A 327 11.62 -15.72 -31.97
N ASP A 328 11.57 -15.86 -33.30
CA ASP A 328 10.32 -15.90 -34.06
C ASP A 328 9.71 -17.32 -34.00
N LEU A 329 8.44 -17.38 -33.63
CA LEU A 329 7.59 -18.56 -33.67
C LEU A 329 6.65 -18.45 -34.89
N MET A 330 6.83 -19.36 -35.84
CA MET A 330 5.87 -19.54 -36.93
C MET A 330 4.72 -20.40 -36.43
N LEU A 331 3.51 -19.86 -36.35
CA LEU A 331 2.32 -20.64 -36.05
C LEU A 331 1.81 -21.36 -37.32
N PRO A 332 1.12 -22.50 -37.20
CA PRO A 332 0.60 -23.24 -38.37
C PRO A 332 -0.40 -22.45 -39.22
N ASP A 333 -1.07 -21.47 -38.62
CA ASP A 333 -1.98 -20.55 -39.33
C ASP A 333 -1.25 -19.45 -40.14
N GLY A 334 0.08 -19.46 -40.14
CA GLY A 334 0.92 -18.52 -40.87
C GLY A 334 1.27 -17.24 -40.09
N ARG A 335 0.78 -17.08 -38.86
CA ARG A 335 1.17 -15.94 -38.01
C ARG A 335 2.61 -16.09 -37.51
N ILE A 336 3.26 -14.95 -37.32
CA ILE A 336 4.62 -14.85 -36.79
C ILE A 336 4.53 -14.20 -35.41
N VAL A 337 4.82 -14.98 -34.38
CA VAL A 337 4.82 -14.54 -32.98
C VAL A 337 6.26 -14.45 -32.49
N GLU A 338 6.75 -13.26 -32.22
CA GLU A 338 8.03 -13.05 -31.55
C GLU A 338 7.90 -13.41 -30.06
N ILE A 339 8.82 -14.22 -29.56
CA ILE A 339 8.89 -14.61 -28.14
C ILE A 339 10.13 -13.98 -27.52
N ASP A 340 9.91 -13.14 -26.52
CA ASP A 340 10.95 -12.61 -25.65
C ASP A 340 10.84 -13.19 -24.22
N SER A 341 11.96 -13.30 -23.53
CA SER A 341 12.04 -13.94 -22.22
C SER A 341 13.02 -13.21 -21.31
N ASN A 342 12.53 -12.72 -20.17
CA ASN A 342 13.33 -11.95 -19.21
C ASN A 342 13.25 -12.56 -17.80
N LEU A 343 14.38 -12.57 -17.10
CA LEU A 343 14.47 -13.04 -15.72
C LEU A 343 13.91 -12.00 -14.75
N VAL A 344 13.18 -12.47 -13.73
CA VAL A 344 12.64 -11.59 -12.69
C VAL A 344 13.55 -11.61 -11.46
N ALA A 345 13.75 -10.43 -10.86
CA ALA A 345 14.44 -10.31 -9.57
C ALA A 345 13.62 -11.06 -8.49
N GLY A 346 14.14 -12.21 -8.03
CA GLY A 346 13.43 -13.12 -7.13
C GLY A 346 13.27 -14.56 -7.66
N GLY A 347 13.66 -14.80 -8.92
CA GLY A 347 13.54 -16.11 -9.58
C GLY A 347 12.32 -16.20 -10.50
N GLY A 348 12.39 -17.10 -11.48
CA GLY A 348 11.36 -17.24 -12.52
C GLY A 348 11.62 -16.40 -13.78
N VAL A 349 10.78 -16.61 -14.80
CA VAL A 349 10.92 -16.07 -16.15
C VAL A 349 9.58 -15.47 -16.62
N VAL A 350 9.63 -14.26 -17.16
CA VAL A 350 8.50 -13.64 -17.87
C VAL A 350 8.69 -13.86 -19.36
N PHE A 351 7.69 -14.47 -19.99
CA PHE A 351 7.56 -14.63 -21.43
C PHE A 351 6.63 -13.55 -21.98
N THR A 352 7.08 -12.90 -23.04
CA THR A 352 6.29 -11.95 -23.82
C THR A 352 6.12 -12.49 -25.23
N PHE A 353 4.89 -12.52 -25.71
CA PHE A 353 4.51 -12.99 -27.04
C PHE A 353 3.95 -11.81 -27.83
N ASN A 354 4.59 -11.46 -28.93
CA ASN A 354 4.19 -10.33 -29.76
C ASN A 354 3.85 -10.83 -31.18
N ASP A 355 2.64 -10.56 -31.65
CA ASP A 355 2.25 -10.88 -33.03
C ASP A 355 2.85 -9.84 -33.97
N VAL A 356 3.94 -10.23 -34.64
CA VAL A 356 4.70 -9.38 -35.57
C VAL A 356 4.39 -9.70 -37.02
N THR A 357 3.33 -10.47 -37.29
CA THR A 357 2.96 -10.92 -38.65
C THR A 357 2.85 -9.75 -39.62
N GLY A 358 2.08 -8.72 -39.24
CA GLY A 358 1.87 -7.53 -40.07
C GLY A 358 3.17 -6.76 -40.32
N GLU A 359 3.99 -6.57 -39.28
CA GLU A 359 5.27 -5.86 -39.40
C GLU A 359 6.24 -6.62 -40.32
N ARG A 360 6.36 -7.94 -40.13
CA ARG A 360 7.26 -8.78 -40.93
C ARG A 360 6.82 -8.87 -42.38
N ASN A 361 5.52 -9.01 -42.63
CA ASN A 361 4.97 -9.04 -43.98
C ASN A 361 5.18 -7.70 -44.69
N ALA A 362 4.87 -6.58 -44.04
CA ALA A 362 5.12 -5.24 -44.61
C ALA A 362 6.62 -5.01 -44.90
N ARG A 363 7.51 -5.48 -44.00
CA ARG A 363 8.95 -5.39 -44.19
C ARG A 363 9.42 -6.22 -45.38
N ASN A 364 8.89 -7.42 -45.55
CA ASN A 364 9.20 -8.29 -46.69
C ASN A 364 8.69 -7.67 -48.00
N GLU A 365 7.47 -7.13 -48.01
CA GLU A 365 6.91 -6.44 -49.18
C GLU A 365 7.72 -5.20 -49.56
N ILE A 366 8.12 -4.37 -48.60
CA ILE A 366 9.01 -3.22 -48.84
C ILE A 366 10.35 -3.68 -49.41
N ALA A 367 10.94 -4.77 -48.88
CA ALA A 367 12.19 -5.30 -49.40
C ALA A 367 12.03 -5.81 -50.84
N GLU A 368 10.92 -6.47 -51.15
CA GLU A 368 10.59 -6.93 -52.48
C GLU A 368 10.46 -5.75 -53.47
N LEU A 369 9.70 -4.72 -53.11
CA LEU A 369 9.55 -3.49 -53.91
C LEU A 369 10.86 -2.71 -54.08
N ALA A 370 11.75 -2.73 -53.08
CA ALA A 370 13.01 -2.00 -53.11
C ALA A 370 14.06 -2.65 -54.03
N PHE A 371 14.02 -3.97 -54.19
CA PHE A 371 15.05 -4.73 -54.91
C PHE A 371 14.56 -5.47 -56.16
N ASN A 372 13.26 -5.60 -56.39
CA ASN A 372 12.70 -6.22 -57.59
C ASN A 372 11.91 -5.20 -58.42
N ASP A 373 11.81 -5.47 -59.72
CA ASP A 373 10.97 -4.75 -60.66
C ASP A 373 9.56 -5.35 -60.63
N HIS A 374 8.54 -4.53 -60.36
CA HIS A 374 7.18 -5.00 -60.10
C HIS A 374 6.51 -5.66 -61.32
N LEU A 375 6.91 -5.27 -62.54
CA LEU A 375 6.33 -5.81 -63.77
C LEU A 375 6.93 -7.17 -64.16
N THR A 376 8.26 -7.28 -64.03
CA THR A 376 9.02 -8.46 -64.49
C THR A 376 9.31 -9.47 -63.39
N GLY A 377 9.30 -9.06 -62.11
CA GLY A 377 9.72 -9.88 -60.96
C GLY A 377 11.23 -10.08 -60.85
N LEU A 378 12.02 -9.48 -61.76
CA LEU A 378 13.48 -9.58 -61.76
C LEU A 378 14.12 -8.57 -60.80
N PRO A 379 15.37 -8.79 -60.35
CA PRO A 379 16.11 -7.79 -59.59
C PRO A 379 16.18 -6.47 -60.35
N ASN A 380 15.76 -5.39 -59.72
CA ASN A 380 15.74 -4.08 -60.33
C ASN A 380 17.16 -3.50 -60.49
N ARG A 381 17.25 -2.33 -61.11
CA ARG A 381 18.53 -1.65 -61.37
C ARG A 381 19.36 -1.42 -60.10
N ARG A 382 18.72 -1.20 -58.94
CA ARG A 382 19.39 -1.02 -57.66
C ARG A 382 20.03 -2.33 -57.19
N ALA A 383 19.26 -3.42 -57.17
CA ALA A 383 19.78 -4.75 -56.82
C ALA A 383 20.93 -5.19 -57.74
N PHE A 384 20.83 -4.94 -59.04
CA PHE A 384 21.92 -5.18 -59.99
C PHE A 384 23.18 -4.37 -59.65
N ARG A 385 23.03 -3.06 -59.37
CA ARG A 385 24.15 -2.19 -59.01
C ARG A 385 24.85 -2.68 -57.74
N ASP A 386 24.10 -3.08 -56.73
CA ASP A 386 24.63 -3.53 -55.45
C ASP A 386 25.40 -4.86 -55.61
N ARG A 387 24.86 -5.83 -56.36
CA ARG A 387 25.57 -7.08 -56.71
C ARG A 387 26.86 -6.82 -57.47
N LYS A 388 26.84 -5.88 -58.43
CA LYS A 388 28.04 -5.49 -59.18
C LYS A 388 29.13 -4.90 -58.27
N ILE A 389 28.75 -4.00 -57.35
CA ILE A 389 29.68 -3.39 -56.40
C ILE A 389 30.27 -4.46 -55.46
N ALA A 390 29.47 -5.41 -54.99
CA ALA A 390 29.93 -6.52 -54.18
C ALA A 390 30.95 -7.40 -54.92
N ALA A 391 30.64 -7.82 -56.17
CA ALA A 391 31.54 -8.62 -56.98
C ALA A 391 32.89 -7.92 -57.26
N LEU A 392 32.87 -6.60 -57.50
CA LEU A 392 34.09 -5.80 -57.65
C LEU A 392 34.94 -5.76 -56.38
N ARG A 393 34.31 -5.63 -55.20
CA ARG A 393 35.01 -5.65 -53.90
C ARG A 393 35.66 -7.00 -53.63
N GLU A 394 34.95 -8.08 -53.94
CA GLU A 394 35.43 -9.46 -53.78
C GLU A 394 36.44 -9.88 -54.87
N LYS A 395 36.76 -9.00 -55.82
CA LYS A 395 37.62 -9.27 -56.99
C LYS A 395 37.18 -10.52 -57.78
N ARG A 396 35.88 -10.85 -57.77
CA ARG A 396 35.33 -11.95 -58.54
C ARG A 396 35.19 -11.52 -60.01
N PRO A 397 35.80 -12.23 -60.98
CA PRO A 397 35.62 -11.89 -62.39
C PRO A 397 34.14 -12.12 -62.78
N PHE A 398 33.56 -11.15 -63.49
CA PHE A 398 32.19 -11.25 -64.00
C PHE A 398 32.08 -10.64 -65.40
N HIS A 399 31.07 -11.07 -66.15
CA HIS A 399 30.71 -10.49 -67.45
C HIS A 399 29.43 -9.68 -67.31
N LEU A 400 29.37 -8.51 -67.95
CA LEU A 400 28.17 -7.69 -68.00
C LEU A 400 27.61 -7.72 -69.42
N LEU A 401 26.38 -8.20 -69.54
CA LEU A 401 25.60 -8.17 -70.76
C LEU A 401 24.45 -7.17 -70.61
N ILE A 402 24.31 -6.27 -71.57
CA ILE A 402 23.16 -5.36 -71.67
C ILE A 402 22.43 -5.72 -72.96
N ILE A 403 21.17 -6.12 -72.83
CA ILE A 403 20.30 -6.49 -73.94
C ILE A 403 19.18 -5.46 -73.98
N ASP A 404 19.00 -4.81 -75.12
CA ASP A 404 17.87 -3.92 -75.37
C ASP A 404 16.88 -4.61 -76.31
N LEU A 405 15.58 -4.36 -76.11
CA LEU A 405 14.53 -4.96 -76.93
C LEU A 405 14.20 -4.04 -78.11
N ASP A 406 14.62 -4.45 -79.30
CA ASP A 406 14.36 -3.70 -80.53
C ASP A 406 12.86 -3.48 -80.74
N ARG A 407 12.49 -2.24 -81.09
CA ARG A 407 11.12 -1.82 -81.42
C ARG A 407 10.08 -1.96 -80.29
N PHE A 408 10.50 -2.16 -79.03
CA PHE A 408 9.57 -2.21 -77.89
C PHE A 408 8.70 -0.94 -77.78
N LYS A 409 9.28 0.23 -78.06
CA LYS A 409 8.55 1.50 -78.12
C LYS A 409 7.41 1.49 -79.15
N THR A 410 7.64 0.93 -80.34
CA THR A 410 6.61 0.85 -81.39
C THR A 410 5.43 -0.03 -80.98
N VAL A 411 5.67 -1.09 -80.20
CA VAL A 411 4.61 -1.94 -79.64
C VAL A 411 3.75 -1.15 -78.66
N ASN A 412 4.38 -0.43 -77.71
CA ASN A 412 3.68 0.42 -76.75
C ASN A 412 2.89 1.55 -77.42
N ASP A 413 3.45 2.19 -78.44
CA ASP A 413 2.83 3.31 -79.15
C ASP A 413 1.63 2.85 -80.01
N THR A 414 1.62 1.60 -80.48
CA THR A 414 0.57 1.04 -81.37
C THR A 414 -0.56 0.35 -80.60
N PHE A 415 -0.22 -0.41 -79.55
CA PHE A 415 -1.17 -1.26 -78.83
C PHE A 415 -1.46 -0.77 -77.40
N GLY A 416 -0.85 0.34 -76.99
CA GLY A 416 -0.95 0.91 -75.65
C GLY A 416 0.01 0.25 -74.65
N HIS A 417 0.33 0.97 -73.57
CA HIS A 417 1.27 0.51 -72.53
C HIS A 417 0.89 -0.85 -71.94
N ALA A 418 -0.41 -1.11 -71.77
CA ALA A 418 -0.91 -2.39 -71.25
C ALA A 418 -0.56 -3.59 -72.14
N ALA A 419 -0.31 -3.39 -73.44
CA ALA A 419 0.07 -4.46 -74.37
C ALA A 419 1.56 -4.84 -74.27
N GLY A 420 2.45 -3.89 -73.97
CA GLY A 420 3.87 -4.19 -73.68
C GLY A 420 4.09 -4.84 -72.33
N ASP A 421 3.13 -4.69 -71.41
CA ASP A 421 3.14 -5.25 -70.07
C ASP A 421 2.56 -6.68 -69.98
N MET A 422 2.00 -7.22 -71.09
CA MET A 422 1.37 -8.55 -71.11
C MET A 422 2.37 -9.72 -70.96
N PRO A 423 2.00 -10.81 -70.26
CA PRO A 423 2.88 -11.98 -70.05
C PRO A 423 3.41 -12.63 -71.32
N ASN A 424 2.68 -12.57 -72.44
CA ASN A 424 3.10 -13.15 -73.71
C ASN A 424 4.30 -12.42 -74.36
N PHE A 425 4.67 -11.24 -73.85
CA PHE A 425 5.90 -10.52 -74.20
C PHE A 425 7.01 -10.65 -73.13
N LYS A 426 6.81 -11.44 -72.05
CA LYS A 426 7.88 -11.74 -71.09
C LYS A 426 8.94 -12.64 -71.73
N ILE A 427 9.95 -12.01 -72.33
CA ILE A 427 11.18 -12.67 -72.79
C ILE A 427 11.99 -13.25 -71.61
N CYS A 428 11.67 -12.81 -70.39
CA CYS A 428 12.32 -13.29 -69.18
C CYS A 428 11.50 -14.39 -68.49
N SER A 429 11.79 -15.64 -68.86
CA SER A 429 11.64 -16.80 -67.97
C SER A 429 13.04 -17.34 -67.69
N CYS A 430 13.72 -16.79 -66.69
CA CYS A 430 14.92 -17.41 -66.15
C CYS A 430 14.49 -18.36 -65.03
N HIS A 431 14.34 -19.64 -65.36
CA HIS A 431 14.53 -20.69 -64.36
C HIS A 431 16.04 -20.72 -64.04
N LEU A 432 16.39 -20.33 -62.82
CA LEU A 432 17.72 -20.56 -62.24
C LEU A 432 17.75 -21.94 -61.61
#